data_AF-A0A671QU47-F1
#
_entry.id   AF-A0A671QU47-F1
#
_cell.length_a   1.000
_cell.length_b   1.000
_cell.length_c   1.000
_cell.angle_alpha   90.00
_cell.angle_beta   90.00
_cell.angle_gamma   90.00
#
_symmetry.space_group_name_H-M   'P 1'
#
loop_
_entity.id
_entity.type
_entity.pdbx_description
1 polymer ?
#
loop_
_entity_poly.entity_id
_entity_poly.type
_entity_poly.pdbx_seq_one_letter_code
_entity_poly.pdbx_strand_id
1 'polypeptide(L)' 'MKNERNVFWEKAYSELQAHCQSLGLVFEVVDFRCGVHDIFTADHLTTELCIKEIESCQRISDGPTFIVCFTSRERRGYQC' A
#
# COMPACT_ATOMS: atom_id res chain seq x y z
N MET A 1 -14.33 0.57 15.62
CA MET A 1 -14.09 1.27 14.33
C MET A 1 -13.47 0.28 13.37
N LYS A 2 -14.01 0.08 12.16
CA LYS A 2 -13.33 -0.75 11.16
C LYS A 2 -12.07 0.00 10.71
N ASN A 3 -10.91 -0.64 10.86
CA ASN A 3 -9.65 -0.09 10.40
C ASN A 3 -9.71 0.07 8.87
N GLU A 4 -9.11 1.11 8.29
CA GLU A 4 -9.09 1.34 6.83
C GLU A 4 -8.58 0.10 6.08
N ARG A 5 -7.63 -0.62 6.69
CA ARG A 5 -7.13 -1.91 6.21
C ARG A 5 -8.22 -2.97 6.08
N ASN A 6 -9.11 -3.08 7.06
CA ASN A 6 -10.19 -4.07 7.03
C ASN A 6 -11.19 -3.73 5.92
N VAL A 7 -11.48 -2.44 5.71
CA VAL A 7 -12.38 -2.00 4.64
C VAL A 7 -11.78 -2.31 3.26
N PHE A 8 -10.46 -2.11 3.09
CA PHE A 8 -9.77 -2.50 1.85
C PHE A 8 -9.92 -4.00 1.57
N TRP A 9 -9.64 -4.87 2.54
CA TRP A 9 -9.78 -6.32 2.37
C TRP A 9 -11.22 -6.78 2.13
N GLU A 10 -12.19 -6.18 2.81
CA GLU A 10 -13.60 -6.57 2.70
C GLU A 10 -14.26 -6.12 1.39
N LYS A 11 -13.80 -5.02 0.78
CA LYS A 11 -14.50 -4.39 -0.36
C LYS A 11 -13.64 -4.23 -1.59
N ALA A 12 -12.47 -3.62 -1.45
CA ALA A 12 -11.65 -3.24 -2.60
C ALA A 12 -10.86 -4.42 -3.17
N TYR A 13 -10.39 -5.33 -2.31
CA TYR A 13 -9.54 -6.44 -2.75
C TYR A 13 -10.22 -7.34 -3.78
N SER A 14 -11.46 -7.78 -3.52
CA SER A 14 -12.19 -8.66 -4.43
C SER A 14 -12.51 -8.00 -5.77
N GLU A 15 -12.88 -6.72 -5.77
CA GLU A 15 -13.15 -5.94 -6.98
C GLU A 15 -11.89 -5.78 -7.85
N LEU A 16 -10.75 -5.42 -7.22
CA LEU A 16 -9.48 -5.28 -7.92
C LEU A 16 -8.97 -6.61 -8.47
N GLN A 17 -9.13 -7.69 -7.70
CA GLN A 17 -8.76 -9.04 -8.13
C GLN A 17 -9.59 -9.47 -9.35
N ALA A 18 -10.91 -9.28 -9.31
CA ALA A 18 -11.79 -9.63 -10.42
C ALA A 18 -11.47 -8.79 -11.68
N HIS A 19 -11.17 -7.50 -11.51
CA HIS A 19 -10.75 -6.64 -12.60
C HIS A 19 -9.46 -7.14 -13.28
N CYS A 20 -8.40 -7.43 -12.52
CA CYS A 20 -7.15 -7.95 -13.08
C CYS A 20 -7.34 -9.32 -13.74
N GLN A 21 -8.14 -10.21 -13.14
CA GLN A 21 -8.48 -11.51 -13.73
C GLN A 21 -9.22 -11.36 -15.07
N SER A 22 -10.12 -10.39 -15.19
CA SER A 22 -10.80 -10.11 -16.47
C SER A 22 -9.85 -9.63 -17.57
N LEU A 23 -8.70 -9.08 -17.21
CA LEU A 23 -7.63 -8.70 -18.12
C LEU A 23 -6.64 -9.85 -18.39
N GLY A 24 -6.86 -11.03 -17.78
CA GLY A 24 -5.95 -12.18 -17.88
C GLY A 24 -4.69 -12.04 -17.03
N LEU A 25 -4.69 -11.13 -16.05
CA LEU A 25 -3.54 -10.83 -15.19
C LEU A 25 -3.71 -11.46 -13.81
N VAL A 26 -2.57 -11.82 -13.20
CA VAL A 26 -2.52 -12.21 -11.78
C VAL A 26 -2.47 -10.94 -10.92
N PHE A 27 -3.34 -10.86 -9.92
CA PHE A 27 -3.32 -9.75 -8.97
C PHE A 27 -2.41 -10.09 -7.78
N GLU A 28 -1.33 -9.35 -7.61
CA GLU A 28 -0.39 -9.49 -6.50
C GLU A 28 -0.44 -8.26 -5.59
N VAL A 29 -0.36 -8.48 -4.27
CA VAL A 29 -0.37 -7.41 -3.26
C VAL A 29 0.93 -7.44 -2.47
N VAL A 30 1.60 -6.29 -2.39
CA VAL A 30 2.84 -6.08 -1.64
C VAL A 30 2.56 -5.11 -0.49
N ASP A 31 2.84 -5.51 0.76
CA ASP A 31 2.80 -4.60 1.93
C ASP A 31 4.23 -4.12 2.24
N PHE A 32 4.53 -2.86 1.86
CA PHE A 32 5.84 -2.24 2.05
C PHE A 32 6.27 -2.07 3.52
N ARG A 33 5.38 -2.30 4.49
CA ARG A 33 5.73 -2.25 5.92
C ARG A 33 6.22 -3.59 6.45
N CYS A 34 6.09 -4.67 5.67
CA CYS A 34 6.58 -5.99 6.05
C CYS A 34 8.11 -6.01 5.93
N GLY A 35 8.83 -5.81 7.04
CA GLY A 35 10.30 -5.88 7.09
C GLY A 35 11.00 -4.59 7.50
N VAL A 36 10.28 -3.49 7.73
CA VAL A 36 10.83 -2.32 8.41
C VAL A 36 10.87 -2.63 9.91
N HIS A 37 11.97 -3.23 10.38
CA HIS A 37 12.25 -3.29 11.81
C HIS A 37 12.28 -1.85 12.34
N ASP A 38 11.74 -1.68 13.54
CA ASP A 38 11.40 -0.43 14.24
C ASP A 38 12.61 0.48 14.54
N ILE A 39 13.38 0.81 13.51
CA ILE A 39 14.55 1.68 13.60
C ILE A 39 14.08 3.06 13.13
N PHE A 40 13.97 3.94 14.11
CA PHE A 40 13.68 5.38 14.08
C PHE A 40 14.55 6.21 13.11
N THR A 41 14.68 5.83 11.84
CA THR A 41 15.55 6.53 10.89
C THR A 41 14.73 7.24 9.82
N ALA A 42 14.42 8.51 10.12
CA ALA A 42 13.97 9.59 9.25
C ALA A 42 12.84 9.26 8.26
N ASP A 43 11.68 9.90 8.44
CA ASP A 43 10.52 9.85 7.53
C ASP A 43 10.87 10.00 6.02
N HIS A 44 11.99 10.65 5.69
CA HIS A 44 12.49 10.72 4.31
C HIS A 44 13.11 9.41 3.79
N LEU A 45 13.92 8.72 4.59
CA LEU A 45 14.60 7.49 4.15
C LEU A 45 13.60 6.35 3.91
N THR A 46 12.55 6.26 4.73
CA THR A 46 11.47 5.29 4.55
C THR A 46 10.62 5.61 3.32
N THR A 47 10.39 6.89 3.02
CA THR A 47 9.64 7.32 1.83
C THR A 47 10.40 6.99 0.54
N GLU A 48 11.70 7.29 0.47
CA GLU A 48 12.51 6.98 -0.72
C GLU A 48 12.60 5.48 -1.01
N LEU A 49 12.70 4.65 0.03
CA LEU A 49 12.69 3.19 -0.10
C LEU A 49 11.34 2.69 -0.63
N CYS A 50 10.23 3.21 -0.11
CA CYS A 50 8.89 2.88 -0.62
C CYS A 50 8.73 3.28 -2.09
N ILE A 51 9.23 4.46 -2.49
CA ILE A 51 9.16 4.91 -3.89
C ILE A 51 9.95 3.98 -4.80
N LYS A 52 11.18 3.62 -4.44
CA LYS A 52 12.01 2.69 -5.23
C LYS A 52 11.35 1.31 -5.37
N GLU A 53 10.72 0.81 -4.32
CA GLU A 53 10.03 -0.47 -4.39
C GLU A 53 8.77 -0.38 -5.28
N ILE A 54 8.00 0.71 -5.20
CA ILE A 54 6.88 0.97 -6.11
C ILE A 54 7.34 1.00 -7.57
N GLU A 55 8.43 1.70 -7.88
CA GLU A 55 9.01 1.74 -9.23
C GLU A 55 9.43 0.35 -9.71
N SER A 56 10.00 -0.46 -8.81
CA SER A 56 10.36 -1.85 -9.12
C SER A 56 9.12 -2.70 -9.43
N CYS A 57 8.07 -2.60 -8.60
CA CYS A 57 6.79 -3.27 -8.84
C CYS A 57 6.17 -2.85 -10.18
N GLN A 58 6.17 -1.56 -10.49
CA GLN A 58 5.65 -1.03 -11.76
C GLN A 58 6.44 -1.54 -12.97
N ARG A 59 7.76 -1.70 -12.85
CA ARG A 59 8.62 -2.20 -13.92
C ARG A 59 8.41 -3.68 -14.20
N ILE A 60 8.05 -4.47 -13.18
CA ILE A 60 7.85 -5.92 -13.29
C ILE A 60 6.39 -6.26 -13.66
N SER A 61 5.45 -5.41 -13.28
CA SER A 61 4.03 -5.59 -13.58
C SER A 61 3.74 -5.38 -15.06
N ASP A 62 3.13 -6.37 -15.70
CA ASP A 62 2.60 -6.27 -17.07
C ASP A 62 1.25 -5.52 -17.15
N GLY A 63 0.74 -5.03 -16.01
CA GLY A 63 -0.62 -4.52 -15.87
C GLY A 63 -0.77 -3.28 -14.99
N PRO A 64 -2.02 -2.85 -14.71
CA PRO A 64 -2.30 -1.67 -13.90
C PRO A 64 -1.72 -1.83 -12.50
N THR A 65 -1.07 -0.76 -12.00
CA THR A 65 -0.54 -0.71 -10.64
C THR A 65 -1.49 0.11 -9.75
N PHE A 66 -1.88 -0.46 -8.61
CA PHE A 66 -2.74 0.20 -7.62
C PHE A 66 -1.94 0.48 -6.35
N ILE A 67 -1.96 1.73 -5.88
CA ILE A 67 -1.24 2.15 -4.67
C ILE A 67 -2.27 2.53 -3.62
N VAL A 68 -2.18 1.92 -2.43
CA VAL A 68 -3.08 2.19 -1.30
C VAL A 68 -2.28 2.67 -0.10
N CYS A 69 -2.53 3.90 0.32
CA CYS A 69 -1.94 4.47 1.52
C CYS A 69 -2.96 4.43 2.67
N PHE A 70 -2.60 3.76 3.76
CA PHE A 70 -3.39 3.78 4.99
C PHE A 70 -2.89 4.89 5.89
N THR A 71 -3.78 5.76 6.35
CA THR A 71 -3.43 6.80 7.31
C THR A 71 -3.92 6.39 8.67
N SER A 72 -3.01 6.16 9.61
CA SER A 72 -3.39 6.09 11.01
C SER A 72 -3.80 7.50 11.42
N ARG A 73 -5.10 7.75 11.56
CA ARG A 73 -5.62 8.98 12.16
C ARG A 73 -5.28 9.02 13.66
N GLU A 74 -4.01 9.20 13.98
CA GLU A 74 -3.60 9.70 15.29
C GLU A 74 -4.04 11.16 15.31
N ARG A 75 -5.04 11.52 16.13
CA ARG A 75 -5.32 12.93 16.41
C ARG A 75 -4.13 13.52 17.15
N ARG A 76 -3.06 13.90 16.44
CA ARG A 76 -2.15 14.92 16.97
C ARG A 76 -2.91 16.22 16.91
N GLY A 77 -3.56 16.55 18.03
CA GLY A 77 -4.07 17.88 18.27
C GLY A 77 -2.91 18.85 18.18
N TYR A 78 -2.77 19.54 17.06
CA TYR A 78 -2.05 20.79 17.03
C TYR A 78 -2.92 21.78 17.80
N GLN A 79 -2.62 21.93 19.09
CA GLN A 79 -3.16 23.01 19.89
C GLN A 79 -2.33 24.24 19.54
N CYS A 80 -2.91 25.12 18.71
CA CYS A 80 -2.48 26.50 18.61
C CYS A 80 -2.86 27.26 19.88
#